data_AF-A0A8C9FQN9-F1
#
_entry.id   AF-A0A8C9FQN9-F1
#
_cell.length_a   1.000
_cell.length_b   1.000
_cell.length_c   1.000
_cell.angle_alpha   90.00
_cell.angle_beta   90.00
_cell.angle_gamma   90.00
#
_symmetry.space_group_name_H-M   'P 1'
#
loop_
_entity.id
_entity.type
_entity.pdbx_description
1 polymer ?
#
loop_
_entity_poly.entity_id
_entity_poly.type
_entity_poly.pdbx_seq_one_letter_code
_entity_poly.pdbx_strand_id
1 'polypeptide(L)'
;MERGAECGPPPAPSGVALRGQPAGGCGPWEMRDRLGTGGFGNVCLYQHQDTGARVAIKSCRLELSVKNKDRWCHEIDIMKKLNHPNIVRACEVPEEMNFLVNDVPLLAMEYCSGGDLRKLLNKPENCCGLKESQILSLLSDIGSGIQYLHENRIIHRDLKPENIVLQDEAGKIIHKIIDLGYAKDLDQGSLCTSFVGTLQYLAPELFENKSYSVTVDYWSFGTMVFECIAGFRPFLHNLQPFTCTHLPQPHSICSLIVEPMESWLQLMLNWDPEQRGGGLDPETNCPKCFLMMDHILNLKIVHILNMTSAKIVSFLLHPEESLHSLQIRIEFETGISTGNQELLLETGICLDPRKPASQCVIDGVRGWDSYMVYLFDKSKTVYDGPFASRSLSECVNYIVQDSKIQLPIPQLRKVWAEAVHYVIGLKEDYSRLFQGQRAAMLSLLRYNANLIKMKNNMVSASQQLKAKLEFFHQSIRLDLERYSDQMAYGISSEKMLKAWKEMEEKASQCAQVDIGYLDEQIMALHTEIVELQKSPYARRQGEVMESFRRKEHLSPVIGCCRALKTDNYEIC
;
A
#
# COMPACT_ATOMS: atom_id res chain seq x y z
N MET A 1 52.90 30.54 -15.36
CA MET A 1 51.99 30.93 -16.46
C MET A 1 51.43 29.63 -17.00
N GLU A 2 50.16 29.28 -16.92
CA GLU A 2 48.90 29.96 -16.61
C GLU A 2 47.98 28.98 -15.86
N ARG A 3 47.01 29.52 -15.11
CA ARG A 3 46.02 28.75 -14.34
C ARG A 3 44.94 28.24 -15.29
N GLY A 4 44.65 26.94 -15.26
CA GLY A 4 43.48 26.36 -15.93
C GLY A 4 42.20 26.73 -15.17
N ALA A 5 41.29 27.42 -15.84
CA ALA A 5 40.01 27.86 -15.32
C ALA A 5 39.02 26.69 -15.19
N GLU A 6 38.34 26.62 -14.04
CA GLU A 6 37.17 25.77 -13.81
C GLU A 6 35.98 26.30 -14.64
N CYS A 7 35.45 25.48 -15.55
CA CYS A 7 34.20 25.75 -16.24
C CYS A 7 33.02 25.43 -15.30
N GLY A 8 32.30 26.47 -14.85
CA GLY A 8 31.02 26.32 -14.16
C GLY A 8 29.91 25.76 -15.07
N PRO A 9 28.80 25.26 -14.49
CA PRO A 9 27.69 24.73 -15.27
C PRO A 9 27.03 25.83 -16.12
N PRO A 10 26.46 25.49 -17.28
CA PRO A 10 25.83 26.48 -18.15
C PRO A 10 24.59 27.10 -17.46
N PRO A 11 24.26 28.36 -17.76
CA PRO A 11 23.05 28.99 -17.24
C PRO A 11 21.81 28.25 -17.77
N ALA A 12 20.79 28.16 -16.92
CA ALA A 12 19.50 27.57 -17.27
C ALA A 12 18.92 28.26 -18.54
N PRO A 13 18.25 27.50 -19.44
CA PRO A 13 17.72 28.08 -20.66
C PRO A 13 16.64 29.11 -20.30
N SER A 14 16.93 30.37 -20.63
CA SER A 14 15.95 31.46 -20.68
C SER A 14 14.77 31.05 -21.56
N GLY A 15 13.57 31.24 -21.02
CA GLY A 15 12.31 30.70 -21.54
C GLY A 15 12.12 30.85 -23.05
N VAL A 16 11.80 29.72 -23.68
CA VAL A 16 11.30 29.70 -25.05
C VAL A 16 9.89 30.30 -25.04
N ALA A 17 9.76 31.54 -25.49
CA ALA A 17 8.47 32.17 -25.71
C ALA A 17 7.71 31.39 -26.80
N LEU A 18 6.70 30.62 -26.37
CA LEU A 18 5.77 29.96 -27.27
C LEU A 18 4.84 31.02 -27.88
N ARG A 19 4.80 31.10 -29.22
CA ARG A 19 3.81 31.91 -29.94
C ARG A 19 2.40 31.53 -29.44
N GLY A 20 1.69 32.52 -28.89
CA GLY A 20 0.30 32.37 -28.41
C GLY A 20 -0.01 32.97 -27.03
N GLN A 21 0.93 33.57 -26.31
CA GLN A 21 0.58 34.33 -25.10
C GLN A 21 -0.16 35.63 -25.48
N PRO A 22 -1.31 35.96 -24.84
CA PRO A 22 -1.96 37.24 -25.04
C PRO A 22 -1.03 38.37 -24.57
N ALA A 23 -1.15 39.54 -25.21
CA ALA A 23 -0.34 40.72 -24.94
C ALA A 23 -0.58 41.36 -23.54
N GLY A 24 -1.49 40.81 -22.73
CA GLY A 24 -1.64 41.11 -21.31
C GLY A 24 -1.26 39.88 -20.49
N GLY A 25 -0.32 40.03 -19.56
CA GLY A 25 0.11 38.91 -18.70
C GLY A 25 -1.04 38.36 -17.86
N CYS A 26 -0.94 37.08 -17.46
CA CYS A 26 -1.92 36.37 -16.62
C CYS A 26 -1.97 36.86 -15.15
N GLY A 27 -1.69 38.14 -14.90
CA GLY A 27 -1.58 38.71 -13.55
C GLY A 27 -0.55 37.94 -12.68
N PRO A 28 -0.88 37.57 -11.43
CA PRO A 28 0.01 36.86 -10.51
C PRO A 28 0.13 35.35 -10.81
N TRP A 29 -0.56 34.84 -11.83
CA TRP A 29 -0.50 33.43 -12.22
C TRP A 29 0.62 33.16 -13.21
N GLU A 30 1.57 32.31 -12.82
CA GLU A 30 2.71 31.93 -13.66
C GLU A 30 2.56 30.50 -14.17
N MET A 31 2.77 30.30 -15.47
CA MET A 31 2.85 28.94 -16.05
C MET A 31 4.11 28.26 -15.53
N ARG A 32 3.97 27.11 -14.88
CA ARG A 32 5.08 26.30 -14.37
C ARG A 32 5.47 25.20 -15.35
N ASP A 33 4.54 24.29 -15.61
CA ASP A 33 4.80 23.07 -16.37
C ASP A 33 3.73 22.83 -17.42
N ARG A 34 4.10 22.13 -18.50
CA ARG A 34 3.13 21.52 -19.39
C ARG A 34 2.80 20.12 -18.89
N LEU A 35 1.54 19.89 -18.57
CA LEU A 35 1.06 18.62 -18.02
C LEU A 35 0.69 17.62 -19.12
N GLY A 36 0.13 18.10 -20.23
CA GLY A 36 -0.28 17.24 -21.33
C GLY A 36 -0.49 18.00 -22.65
N THR A 37 -0.47 17.26 -23.75
CA THR A 37 -0.81 17.77 -25.08
C THR A 37 -1.83 16.83 -25.71
N GLY A 38 -3.05 17.33 -25.96
CA GLY A 38 -4.10 16.60 -26.66
C GLY A 38 -4.26 17.08 -28.11
N GLY A 39 -5.21 16.48 -28.84
CA GLY A 39 -5.43 16.78 -30.27
C GLY A 39 -5.83 18.22 -30.57
N PHE A 40 -6.52 18.90 -29.64
CA PHE A 40 -7.04 20.26 -29.83
C PHE A 40 -6.34 21.33 -28.96
N GLY A 41 -5.48 20.93 -28.02
CA GLY A 41 -4.98 21.85 -27.00
C GLY A 41 -3.90 21.28 -26.08
N ASN A 42 -3.44 22.10 -25.15
CA ASN A 42 -2.53 21.72 -24.07
C ASN A 42 -3.16 21.94 -22.72
N VAL A 43 -2.72 21.14 -21.75
CA VAL A 43 -2.97 21.37 -20.33
C VAL A 43 -1.67 21.87 -19.70
N CYS A 44 -1.72 23.04 -19.04
CA CYS A 44 -0.57 23.62 -18.34
C CYS A 44 -0.90 23.84 -16.86
N LEU A 45 0.09 23.64 -16.02
CA LEU A 45 0.07 24.01 -14.62
C LEU A 45 0.34 25.51 -14.49
N TYR A 46 -0.57 26.21 -13.83
CA TYR A 46 -0.36 27.58 -13.37
C TYR A 46 -0.27 27.60 -11.84
N GLN A 47 0.61 28.44 -11.33
CA GLN A 47 0.78 28.67 -9.91
C GLN A 47 0.70 30.15 -9.59
N HIS A 48 -0.14 30.51 -8.64
CA HIS A 48 -0.21 31.87 -8.11
C HIS A 48 1.06 32.17 -7.31
N GLN A 49 1.73 33.28 -7.61
CA GLN A 49 3.02 33.62 -7.00
C GLN A 49 2.93 33.86 -5.49
N ASP A 50 1.90 34.59 -5.04
CA ASP A 50 1.77 34.94 -3.61
C ASP A 50 1.17 33.83 -2.74
N THR A 51 0.10 33.17 -3.18
CA THR A 51 -0.64 32.18 -2.38
C THR A 51 -0.10 30.76 -2.54
N GLY A 52 0.69 30.51 -3.59
CA GLY A 52 1.13 29.16 -3.96
C GLY A 52 0.02 28.26 -4.52
N ALA A 53 -1.20 28.80 -4.70
CA ALA A 53 -2.33 28.05 -5.26
C ALA A 53 -1.99 27.52 -6.67
N ARG A 54 -2.45 26.30 -6.98
CA ARG A 54 -2.15 25.61 -8.24
C ARG A 54 -3.44 25.27 -8.98
N VAL A 55 -3.43 25.47 -10.30
CA VAL A 55 -4.55 25.16 -11.18
C VAL A 55 -4.03 24.57 -12.49
N ALA A 56 -4.73 23.56 -13.02
CA ALA A 56 -4.47 23.04 -14.35
C ALA A 56 -5.41 23.73 -15.35
N ILE A 57 -4.86 24.33 -16.41
CA ILE A 57 -5.64 25.03 -17.43
C ILE A 57 -5.48 24.32 -18.77
N LYS A 58 -6.60 23.87 -19.33
CA LYS A 58 -6.70 23.36 -20.70
C LYS A 58 -7.04 24.52 -21.62
N SER A 59 -6.14 24.78 -22.58
CA SER A 59 -6.26 25.86 -23.57
C SER A 59 -6.24 25.30 -24.99
N CYS A 60 -7.11 25.80 -25.86
CA CYS A 60 -7.12 25.42 -27.26
C CYS A 60 -5.95 26.08 -28.01
N ARG A 61 -5.25 25.35 -28.87
CA ARG A 61 -4.14 25.89 -29.67
C ARG A 61 -4.48 26.14 -31.11
N LEU A 62 -5.51 25.46 -31.62
CA LEU A 62 -5.85 25.44 -33.03
C LEU A 62 -7.12 26.25 -33.25
N GLU A 63 -7.27 26.83 -34.44
CA GLU A 63 -8.58 27.28 -34.89
C GLU A 63 -9.47 26.05 -35.09
N LEU A 64 -10.50 25.94 -34.25
CA LEU A 64 -11.44 24.82 -34.29
C LEU A 64 -12.55 25.08 -35.32
N SER A 65 -12.96 24.02 -36.02
CA SER A 65 -14.22 24.03 -36.78
C SER A 65 -15.40 24.27 -35.84
N VAL A 66 -16.53 24.76 -36.38
CA VAL A 66 -17.75 25.03 -35.58
C VAL A 66 -18.14 23.81 -34.74
N LYS A 67 -18.15 22.60 -35.33
CA LYS A 67 -18.44 21.35 -34.63
C LYS A 67 -17.48 21.06 -33.47
N ASN A 68 -16.20 21.40 -33.61
CA ASN A 68 -15.20 21.18 -32.55
C ASN A 68 -15.26 22.27 -31.47
N LYS A 69 -15.67 23.51 -31.81
CA LYS A 69 -15.98 24.56 -30.82
C LYS A 69 -17.15 24.13 -29.94
N ASP A 70 -18.23 23.61 -30.55
CA ASP A 70 -19.39 23.10 -29.80
C ASP A 70 -18.99 21.96 -28.85
N ARG A 71 -18.15 21.03 -29.32
CA ARG A 71 -17.61 19.95 -28.46
C ARG A 71 -16.78 20.48 -27.30
N TRP A 72 -15.96 21.50 -27.53
CA TRP A 72 -15.14 22.12 -26.49
C TRP A 72 -16.01 22.78 -25.40
N CYS A 73 -16.99 23.58 -25.81
CA CYS A 73 -17.92 24.21 -24.87
C CYS A 73 -18.74 23.16 -24.11
N HIS A 74 -19.18 22.11 -24.80
CA HIS A 74 -19.91 21.00 -24.19
C HIS A 74 -19.08 20.24 -23.15
N GLU A 75 -17.79 19.98 -23.42
CA GLU A 75 -16.87 19.38 -22.43
C GLU A 75 -16.82 20.24 -21.15
N ILE A 76 -16.69 21.56 -21.29
CA ILE A 76 -16.65 22.48 -20.16
C ILE A 76 -17.96 22.45 -19.37
N ASP A 77 -19.11 22.43 -20.06
CA ASP A 77 -20.42 22.37 -19.44
C ASP A 77 -20.65 21.07 -18.67
N ILE A 78 -20.19 19.94 -19.21
CA ILE A 78 -20.21 18.65 -18.50
C ILE A 78 -19.31 18.74 -17.26
N MET A 79 -18.04 19.13 -17.43
CA MET A 79 -17.06 19.18 -16.33
C MET A 79 -17.52 20.07 -15.17
N LYS A 80 -18.24 21.16 -15.45
CA LYS A 80 -18.82 22.05 -14.42
C LYS A 80 -19.98 21.44 -13.64
N LYS A 81 -20.68 20.45 -14.19
CA LYS A 81 -21.80 19.76 -13.52
C LYS A 81 -21.34 18.61 -12.62
N LEU A 82 -20.15 18.06 -12.90
CA LEU A 82 -19.64 16.89 -12.18
C LEU A 82 -18.95 17.28 -10.88
N ASN A 83 -19.26 16.53 -9.83
CA ASN A 83 -18.63 16.68 -8.53
C ASN A 83 -18.53 15.31 -7.83
N HIS A 84 -17.36 14.68 -7.95
CA HIS A 84 -17.10 13.35 -7.40
C HIS A 84 -15.62 13.23 -7.02
N PRO A 85 -15.25 12.56 -5.90
CA PRO A 85 -13.85 12.43 -5.47
C PRO A 85 -12.93 11.82 -6.54
N ASN A 86 -13.44 10.91 -7.37
CA ASN A 86 -12.69 10.20 -8.41
C ASN A 86 -12.84 10.80 -9.83
N ILE A 87 -13.32 12.03 -9.94
CA ILE A 87 -13.34 12.81 -11.18
C ILE A 87 -12.66 14.13 -10.90
N VAL A 88 -11.81 14.59 -11.82
CA VAL A 88 -11.15 15.89 -11.66
C VAL A 88 -12.18 17.01 -11.68
N ARG A 89 -12.16 17.83 -10.64
CA ARG A 89 -13.09 18.94 -10.47
C ARG A 89 -12.74 20.11 -11.40
N ALA A 90 -13.74 20.64 -12.09
CA ALA A 90 -13.63 21.94 -12.75
C ALA A 90 -13.55 23.07 -11.72
N CYS A 91 -12.65 24.02 -11.93
CA CYS A 91 -12.51 25.22 -11.11
C CYS A 91 -13.01 26.44 -11.88
N GLU A 92 -13.30 27.51 -11.15
CA GLU A 92 -13.47 28.82 -11.76
C GLU A 92 -12.15 29.24 -12.42
N VAL A 93 -12.25 29.78 -13.63
CA VAL A 93 -11.09 30.36 -14.31
C VAL A 93 -10.74 31.66 -13.58
N PRO A 94 -9.48 31.85 -13.14
CA PRO A 94 -9.06 33.09 -12.50
C PRO A 94 -9.42 34.31 -13.37
N GLU A 95 -9.88 35.38 -12.72
CA GLU A 95 -10.40 36.57 -13.41
C GLU A 95 -9.36 37.16 -14.38
N GLU A 96 -8.09 37.13 -14.00
CA GLU A 96 -6.96 37.61 -14.79
C GLU A 96 -6.66 36.73 -16.02
N MET A 97 -7.21 35.52 -16.07
CA MET A 97 -7.09 34.55 -17.17
C MET A 97 -8.40 34.30 -17.90
N ASN A 98 -9.47 35.01 -17.57
CA ASN A 98 -10.80 34.81 -18.15
C ASN A 98 -10.94 35.44 -19.55
N PHE A 99 -10.11 34.98 -20.49
CA PHE A 99 -10.13 35.37 -21.90
C PHE A 99 -10.41 34.15 -22.79
N LEU A 100 -10.86 34.42 -24.02
CA LEU A 100 -11.05 33.38 -25.03
C LEU A 100 -9.74 33.15 -25.80
N VAL A 101 -9.44 31.90 -26.10
CA VAL A 101 -8.35 31.53 -27.02
C VAL A 101 -9.01 30.86 -28.22
N ASN A 102 -8.82 31.41 -29.43
CA ASN A 102 -9.45 30.92 -30.67
C ASN A 102 -11.00 30.84 -30.57
N ASP A 103 -11.62 31.85 -29.96
CA ASP A 103 -13.06 31.98 -29.67
C ASP A 103 -13.68 30.89 -28.76
N VAL A 104 -12.85 30.16 -28.00
CA VAL A 104 -13.34 29.19 -27.01
C VAL A 104 -12.83 29.49 -25.60
N PRO A 105 -13.63 29.22 -24.55
CA PRO A 105 -13.24 29.50 -23.17
C PRO A 105 -12.17 28.53 -22.67
N LEU A 106 -11.43 28.94 -21.64
CA LEU A 106 -10.50 28.07 -20.93
C LEU A 106 -11.26 27.10 -20.00
N LEU A 107 -10.68 25.92 -19.78
CA LEU A 107 -11.12 25.01 -18.73
C LEU A 107 -10.07 24.97 -17.61
N ALA A 108 -10.40 25.57 -16.47
CA ALA A 108 -9.64 25.45 -15.24
C ALA A 108 -10.08 24.20 -14.47
N MET A 109 -9.11 23.48 -13.90
CA MET A 109 -9.31 22.24 -13.16
C MET A 109 -8.40 22.19 -11.95
N GLU A 110 -8.78 21.40 -10.95
CA GLU A 110 -7.85 21.07 -9.87
C GLU A 110 -6.57 20.43 -10.42
N TYR A 111 -5.43 20.75 -9.81
CA TYR A 111 -4.14 20.17 -10.19
C TYR A 111 -3.87 18.89 -9.40
N CYS A 112 -3.65 17.78 -10.11
CA CYS A 112 -3.26 16.51 -9.52
C CYS A 112 -1.74 16.30 -9.54
N SER A 113 -1.10 16.27 -8.36
CA SER A 113 0.37 16.31 -8.26
C SER A 113 1.09 14.98 -8.53
N GLY A 114 0.37 13.86 -8.52
CA GLY A 114 0.95 12.51 -8.73
C GLY A 114 1.27 12.17 -10.19
N GLY A 115 0.89 13.05 -11.14
CA GLY A 115 0.98 12.77 -12.57
C GLY A 115 -0.12 11.81 -13.04
N ASP A 116 0.07 11.20 -14.21
CA ASP A 116 -0.86 10.23 -14.80
C ASP A 116 -0.49 8.77 -14.49
N LEU A 117 -1.46 7.85 -14.66
CA LEU A 117 -1.29 6.42 -14.42
C LEU A 117 -0.30 5.80 -15.40
N ARG A 118 -0.20 6.28 -16.65
CA ARG A 118 0.84 5.82 -17.58
C ARG A 118 2.23 6.06 -17.02
N LYS A 119 2.49 7.22 -16.41
CA LYS A 119 3.76 7.52 -15.72
C LYS A 119 4.04 6.55 -14.58
N LEU A 120 3.02 6.14 -13.83
CA LEU A 120 3.15 5.12 -12.78
C LEU A 120 3.45 3.74 -13.36
N LEU A 121 2.74 3.30 -14.39
CA LEU A 121 2.95 2.02 -15.08
C LEU A 121 4.32 1.94 -15.75
N ASN A 122 4.85 3.07 -16.22
CA ASN A 122 6.18 3.14 -16.85
C ASN A 122 7.34 3.10 -15.86
N LYS A 123 7.08 3.19 -14.55
CA LYS A 123 8.14 3.03 -13.56
C LYS A 123 8.79 1.64 -13.67
N PRO A 124 10.13 1.54 -13.60
CA PRO A 124 10.83 0.26 -13.70
C PRO A 124 10.38 -0.76 -12.65
N GLU A 125 10.10 -0.32 -11.43
CA GLU A 125 9.60 -1.17 -10.34
C GLU A 125 8.23 -1.82 -10.65
N ASN A 126 7.49 -1.28 -11.61
CA ASN A 126 6.15 -1.74 -12.01
C ASN A 126 6.19 -2.45 -13.37
N CYS A 127 7.33 -3.01 -13.77
CA CYS A 127 7.48 -3.71 -15.06
C CYS A 127 6.67 -5.00 -15.17
N CYS A 128 6.33 -5.62 -14.04
CA CYS A 128 5.50 -6.82 -13.96
C CYS A 128 4.23 -6.55 -13.15
N GLY A 129 3.62 -5.38 -13.38
CA GLY A 129 2.42 -4.95 -12.66
C GLY A 129 2.71 -4.08 -11.44
N LEU A 130 1.64 -3.46 -10.94
CA LEU A 130 1.60 -2.65 -9.73
C LEU A 130 1.51 -3.55 -8.48
N LYS A 131 1.64 -2.93 -7.30
CA LYS A 131 1.37 -3.60 -6.03
C LYS A 131 -0.12 -3.84 -5.84
N GLU A 132 -0.49 -4.86 -5.07
CA GLU A 132 -1.89 -5.19 -4.78
C GLU A 132 -2.66 -3.99 -4.22
N SER A 133 -2.10 -3.27 -3.23
CA SER A 133 -2.74 -2.07 -2.68
C SER A 133 -3.07 -1.00 -3.74
N GLN A 134 -2.20 -0.82 -4.72
CA GLN A 134 -2.40 0.15 -5.81
C GLN A 134 -3.47 -0.35 -6.79
N ILE A 135 -3.47 -1.64 -7.11
CA ILE A 135 -4.47 -2.27 -7.99
C ILE A 135 -5.85 -2.14 -7.37
N LEU A 136 -6.01 -2.52 -6.11
CA LEU A 136 -7.30 -2.46 -5.42
C LEU A 136 -7.77 -1.00 -5.23
N SER A 137 -6.86 -0.08 -4.90
CA SER A 137 -7.18 1.35 -4.82
C SER A 137 -7.65 1.91 -6.16
N LEU A 138 -6.99 1.54 -7.26
CA LEU A 138 -7.40 1.95 -8.61
C LEU A 138 -8.76 1.35 -8.97
N LEU A 139 -8.98 0.07 -8.66
CA LEU A 139 -10.25 -0.61 -8.91
C LEU A 139 -11.40 0.11 -8.19
N SER A 140 -11.21 0.44 -6.90
CA SER A 140 -12.19 1.17 -6.09
C SER A 140 -12.43 2.60 -6.62
N ASP A 141 -11.36 3.37 -6.82
CA ASP A 141 -11.45 4.77 -7.20
C ASP A 141 -12.06 4.94 -8.60
N ILE A 142 -11.53 4.23 -9.59
CA ILE A 142 -11.99 4.36 -10.99
C ILE A 142 -13.32 3.67 -11.21
N GLY A 143 -13.59 2.54 -10.54
CA GLY A 143 -14.91 1.92 -10.54
C GLY A 143 -16.00 2.89 -10.07
N SER A 144 -15.76 3.56 -8.94
CA SER A 144 -16.68 4.57 -8.40
C SER A 144 -16.85 5.77 -9.33
N GLY A 145 -15.76 6.28 -9.92
CA GLY A 145 -15.81 7.36 -10.89
C GLY A 145 -16.62 7.01 -12.15
N ILE A 146 -16.47 5.80 -12.68
CA ILE A 146 -17.23 5.31 -13.85
C ILE A 146 -18.72 5.20 -13.51
N GLN A 147 -19.07 4.60 -12.36
CA GLN A 147 -20.46 4.51 -11.92
C GLN A 147 -21.13 5.89 -11.84
N TYR A 148 -20.44 6.87 -11.23
CA TYR A 148 -20.95 8.24 -11.14
C TYR A 148 -21.17 8.90 -12.51
N LEU A 149 -20.26 8.71 -13.48
CA LEU A 149 -20.45 9.20 -14.84
C LEU A 149 -21.70 8.58 -15.47
N HIS A 150 -21.87 7.27 -15.34
CA HIS A 150 -22.99 6.53 -15.93
C HIS A 150 -24.33 6.90 -15.29
N GLU A 151 -24.37 7.12 -13.98
CA GLU A 151 -25.54 7.66 -13.25
C GLU A 151 -25.94 9.06 -13.75
N ASN A 152 -24.95 9.88 -14.10
CA ASN A 152 -25.16 11.19 -14.74
C ASN A 152 -25.34 11.11 -16.26
N ARG A 153 -25.57 9.90 -16.80
CA ARG A 153 -25.84 9.64 -18.23
C ARG A 153 -24.69 10.04 -19.17
N ILE A 154 -23.46 9.99 -18.68
CA ILE A 154 -22.24 10.34 -19.43
C ILE A 154 -21.42 9.09 -19.69
N ILE A 155 -21.08 8.81 -20.95
CA ILE A 155 -20.11 7.78 -21.34
C ILE A 155 -18.78 8.45 -21.66
N HIS A 156 -17.67 7.96 -21.12
CA HIS A 156 -16.35 8.57 -21.32
C HIS A 156 -15.73 8.27 -22.70
N ARG A 157 -15.76 7.01 -23.14
CA ARG A 157 -15.29 6.52 -24.46
C ARG A 157 -13.77 6.57 -24.76
N ASP A 158 -12.94 7.08 -23.86
CA ASP A 158 -11.48 7.12 -24.04
C ASP A 158 -10.77 6.92 -22.69
N LEU A 159 -11.28 6.00 -21.87
CA LEU A 159 -10.60 5.63 -20.63
C LEU A 159 -9.30 4.90 -20.98
N LYS A 160 -8.19 5.41 -20.44
CA LYS A 160 -6.84 4.89 -20.64
C LYS A 160 -5.92 5.41 -19.53
N PRO A 161 -4.74 4.82 -19.33
CA PRO A 161 -3.84 5.25 -18.25
C PRO A 161 -3.41 6.72 -18.32
N GLU A 162 -3.36 7.30 -19.51
CA GLU A 162 -3.05 8.72 -19.70
C GLU A 162 -4.17 9.65 -19.19
N ASN A 163 -5.41 9.13 -19.12
CA ASN A 163 -6.61 9.86 -18.69
C ASN A 163 -6.99 9.58 -17.22
N ILE A 164 -6.11 8.90 -16.47
CA ILE A 164 -6.23 8.72 -15.03
C ILE A 164 -5.09 9.47 -14.36
N VAL A 165 -5.41 10.50 -13.57
CA VAL A 165 -4.41 11.26 -12.80
C VAL A 165 -4.45 10.87 -11.32
N LEU A 166 -3.31 11.04 -10.66
CA LEU A 166 -3.13 10.67 -9.27
C LEU A 166 -3.00 11.93 -8.40
N GLN A 167 -3.75 12.00 -7.31
CA GLN A 167 -3.62 13.05 -6.31
C GLN A 167 -3.14 12.44 -4.99
N ASP A 168 -2.13 13.06 -4.37
CA ASP A 168 -1.70 12.69 -3.02
C ASP A 168 -2.51 13.49 -1.99
N GLU A 169 -3.31 12.78 -1.21
CA GLU A 169 -4.08 13.32 -0.10
C GLU A 169 -3.57 12.70 1.20
N ALA A 170 -2.68 13.42 1.88
CA ALA A 170 -2.09 13.02 3.17
C ALA A 170 -1.45 11.61 3.15
N GLY A 171 -0.77 11.24 2.05
CA GLY A 171 -0.10 9.96 1.87
C GLY A 171 -0.98 8.86 1.28
N LYS A 172 -2.27 9.14 1.01
CA LYS A 172 -3.15 8.27 0.23
C LYS A 172 -3.19 8.79 -1.21
N ILE A 173 -2.91 7.90 -2.16
CA ILE A 173 -3.06 8.22 -3.57
C ILE A 173 -4.51 7.99 -3.99
N ILE A 174 -5.15 9.03 -4.52
CA ILE A 174 -6.50 9.00 -5.07
C ILE A 174 -6.40 9.04 -6.59
N HIS A 175 -7.06 8.08 -7.27
CA HIS A 175 -7.15 8.07 -8.73
C HIS A 175 -8.36 8.87 -9.19
N LYS A 176 -8.16 9.75 -10.18
CA LYS A 176 -9.19 10.62 -10.72
C LYS A 176 -9.23 10.54 -12.24
N ILE A 177 -10.43 10.47 -12.80
CA ILE A 177 -10.68 10.49 -14.23
C ILE A 177 -10.57 11.93 -14.76
N ILE A 178 -9.91 12.12 -15.90
CA ILE A 178 -9.81 13.39 -16.65
C ILE A 178 -10.26 13.23 -18.09
N ASP A 179 -10.37 14.36 -18.80
CA ASP A 179 -10.53 14.47 -20.26
C ASP A 179 -11.83 13.86 -20.83
N LEU A 180 -12.93 14.57 -20.56
CA LEU A 180 -14.25 14.27 -21.11
C LEU A 180 -14.46 14.85 -22.53
N GLY A 181 -13.39 15.21 -23.24
CA GLY A 181 -13.48 15.77 -24.60
C GLY A 181 -14.08 14.80 -25.64
N TYR A 182 -14.08 13.51 -25.31
CA TYR A 182 -14.78 12.47 -26.05
C TYR A 182 -15.99 11.94 -25.31
N ALA A 183 -16.49 12.59 -24.26
CA ALA A 183 -17.69 12.12 -23.57
C ALA A 183 -18.96 12.36 -24.41
N LYS A 184 -20.06 11.65 -24.10
CA LYS A 184 -21.37 11.88 -24.73
C LYS A 184 -22.52 11.69 -23.72
N ASP A 185 -23.50 12.60 -23.76
CA ASP A 185 -24.76 12.50 -23.03
C ASP A 185 -25.72 11.51 -23.71
N LEU A 186 -26.34 10.62 -22.92
CA LEU A 186 -27.33 9.65 -23.42
C LEU A 186 -28.67 10.29 -23.82
N ASP A 187 -29.00 11.48 -23.31
CA ASP A 187 -30.30 12.16 -23.53
C ASP A 187 -30.51 12.68 -24.96
N GLN A 188 -29.46 12.73 -25.77
CA GLN A 188 -29.55 13.06 -27.20
C GLN A 188 -29.85 11.82 -28.07
N GLY A 189 -30.92 11.07 -27.73
CA GLY A 189 -31.69 10.16 -28.60
C GLY A 189 -30.99 9.35 -29.70
N SER A 190 -29.73 8.90 -29.55
CA SER A 190 -29.00 8.29 -30.67
C SER A 190 -28.12 7.12 -30.25
N LEU A 191 -28.40 5.96 -30.84
CA LEU A 191 -27.41 4.93 -31.13
C LEU A 191 -26.19 5.63 -31.75
N CYS A 192 -25.03 5.45 -31.14
CA CYS A 192 -23.88 6.30 -31.39
C CYS A 192 -22.91 5.63 -32.40
N THR A 193 -22.36 6.38 -33.37
CA THR A 193 -21.59 5.81 -34.51
C THR A 193 -20.23 6.48 -34.77
N SER A 194 -19.67 7.25 -33.83
CA SER A 194 -18.41 8.00 -34.03
C SER A 194 -17.15 7.21 -33.61
N PHE A 195 -16.19 7.06 -34.52
CA PHE A 195 -14.84 6.53 -34.25
C PHE A 195 -14.00 7.54 -33.46
N VAL A 196 -13.81 7.31 -32.16
CA VAL A 196 -12.97 8.12 -31.25
C VAL A 196 -12.28 7.20 -30.24
N GLY A 197 -11.06 7.54 -29.82
CA GLY A 197 -10.32 6.86 -28.76
C GLY A 197 -8.94 6.35 -29.15
N THR A 198 -8.17 5.89 -28.17
CA THR A 198 -6.84 5.30 -28.37
C THR A 198 -6.98 3.81 -28.69
N LEU A 199 -6.52 3.37 -29.87
CA LEU A 199 -6.77 2.03 -30.42
C LEU A 199 -6.46 0.86 -29.46
N GLN A 200 -5.57 1.06 -28.49
CA GLN A 200 -5.11 -0.01 -27.61
C GLN A 200 -6.05 -0.31 -26.42
N TYR A 201 -7.00 0.58 -26.12
CA TYR A 201 -7.99 0.42 -25.04
C TYR A 201 -9.43 0.43 -25.57
N LEU A 202 -9.59 0.57 -26.88
CA LEU A 202 -10.89 0.74 -27.51
C LEU A 202 -11.67 -0.58 -27.53
N ALA A 203 -12.98 -0.51 -27.27
CA ALA A 203 -13.86 -1.66 -27.33
C ALA A 203 -14.09 -2.15 -28.78
N PRO A 204 -14.26 -3.47 -29.03
CA PRO A 204 -14.43 -4.05 -30.36
C PRO A 204 -15.51 -3.37 -31.23
N GLU A 205 -16.66 -3.07 -30.64
CA GLU A 205 -17.81 -2.49 -31.33
C GLU A 205 -17.56 -1.09 -31.89
N LEU A 206 -16.58 -0.35 -31.33
CA LEU A 206 -16.18 0.96 -31.82
C LEU A 206 -15.32 0.87 -33.09
N PHE A 207 -14.60 -0.23 -33.31
CA PHE A 207 -13.91 -0.49 -34.58
C PHE A 207 -14.88 -0.87 -35.69
N GLU A 208 -15.96 -1.57 -35.32
CA GLU A 208 -16.97 -2.06 -36.26
C GLU A 208 -18.01 -0.99 -36.64
N ASN A 209 -17.87 0.25 -36.13
CA ASN A 209 -18.82 1.36 -36.28
C ASN A 209 -20.27 0.95 -35.94
N LYS A 210 -20.43 0.01 -35.00
CA LYS A 210 -21.73 -0.43 -34.51
C LYS A 210 -22.24 0.52 -33.44
N SER A 211 -23.53 0.42 -33.14
CA SER A 211 -24.09 1.07 -31.96
C SER A 211 -23.40 0.55 -30.70
N TYR A 212 -23.10 1.45 -29.78
CA TYR A 212 -22.47 1.13 -28.49
C TYR A 212 -23.27 1.69 -27.31
N SER A 213 -22.96 1.18 -26.11
CA SER A 213 -23.56 1.58 -24.84
C SER A 213 -22.48 1.95 -23.82
N VAL A 214 -22.86 2.10 -22.54
CA VAL A 214 -21.93 2.32 -21.43
C VAL A 214 -20.86 1.21 -21.31
N THR A 215 -21.08 0.03 -21.91
CA THR A 215 -20.19 -1.13 -21.83
C THR A 215 -18.84 -0.91 -22.55
N VAL A 216 -18.68 0.13 -23.37
CA VAL A 216 -17.37 0.52 -23.93
C VAL A 216 -16.38 0.97 -22.85
N ASP A 217 -16.89 1.64 -21.81
CA ASP A 217 -16.08 2.06 -20.66
C ASP A 217 -15.69 0.84 -19.81
N TYR A 218 -16.52 -0.21 -19.79
CA TYR A 218 -16.19 -1.46 -19.08
C TYR A 218 -15.01 -2.17 -19.71
N TRP A 219 -14.96 -2.24 -21.05
CA TRP A 219 -13.81 -2.81 -21.76
C TRP A 219 -12.53 -2.02 -21.49
N SER A 220 -12.62 -0.69 -21.61
CA SER A 220 -11.50 0.21 -21.36
C SER A 220 -10.98 0.08 -19.92
N PHE A 221 -11.89 -0.07 -18.95
CA PHE A 221 -11.53 -0.28 -17.56
C PHE A 221 -10.91 -1.67 -17.32
N GLY A 222 -11.49 -2.73 -17.87
CA GLY A 222 -10.96 -4.09 -17.76
C GLY A 222 -9.55 -4.21 -18.36
N THR A 223 -9.30 -3.56 -19.51
CA THR A 223 -7.97 -3.57 -20.14
C THR A 223 -6.93 -2.82 -19.30
N MET A 224 -7.31 -1.69 -18.71
CA MET A 224 -6.45 -0.96 -17.77
C MET A 224 -6.15 -1.77 -16.50
N VAL A 225 -7.16 -2.40 -15.89
CA VAL A 225 -6.97 -3.21 -14.68
C VAL A 225 -6.05 -4.40 -14.98
N PHE A 226 -6.26 -5.10 -16.09
CA PHE A 226 -5.35 -6.17 -16.53
C PHE A 226 -3.91 -5.66 -16.67
N GLU A 227 -3.70 -4.51 -17.33
CA GLU A 227 -2.36 -3.93 -17.49
C GLU A 227 -1.74 -3.53 -16.16
N CYS A 228 -2.54 -3.03 -15.22
CA CYS A 228 -2.08 -2.74 -13.86
C CYS A 228 -1.64 -4.01 -13.10
N ILE A 229 -2.22 -5.17 -13.41
CA ILE A 229 -1.88 -6.45 -12.77
C ILE A 229 -0.66 -7.08 -13.43
N ALA A 230 -0.63 -7.11 -14.77
CA ALA A 230 0.34 -7.87 -15.55
C ALA A 230 1.56 -7.03 -15.99
N GLY A 231 1.44 -5.70 -16.03
CA GLY A 231 2.43 -4.79 -16.60
C GLY A 231 2.39 -4.68 -18.13
N PHE A 232 1.47 -5.38 -18.78
CA PHE A 232 1.23 -5.35 -20.22
C PHE A 232 -0.26 -5.51 -20.53
N ARG A 233 -0.70 -5.09 -21.72
CA ARG A 233 -2.11 -5.12 -22.13
C ARG A 233 -2.61 -6.55 -22.41
N PRO A 234 -3.90 -6.85 -22.22
CA PRO A 234 -4.44 -8.20 -22.44
C PRO A 234 -4.42 -8.65 -23.90
N PHE A 235 -4.39 -7.70 -24.83
CA PHE A 235 -4.37 -7.95 -26.27
C PHE A 235 -3.05 -7.46 -26.87
N LEU A 236 -2.36 -8.33 -27.61
CA LEU A 236 -1.38 -7.89 -28.58
C LEU A 236 -2.14 -7.35 -29.80
N HIS A 237 -1.62 -6.28 -30.42
CA HIS A 237 -2.09 -5.92 -31.76
C HIS A 237 -2.01 -7.19 -32.61
N ASN A 238 -3.12 -7.61 -33.23
CA ASN A 238 -3.22 -8.73 -34.18
C ASN A 238 -3.61 -10.13 -33.63
N LEU A 239 -4.08 -10.29 -32.38
CA LEU A 239 -4.59 -11.60 -31.91
C LEU A 239 -6.06 -11.57 -31.47
N GLN A 240 -6.72 -12.72 -31.66
CA GLN A 240 -8.15 -13.02 -31.44
C GLN A 240 -8.68 -12.66 -30.02
N PRO A 241 -10.02 -12.61 -29.82
CA PRO A 241 -10.67 -12.32 -28.53
C PRO A 241 -10.00 -13.05 -27.35
N PHE A 242 -10.02 -12.40 -26.19
CA PHE A 242 -9.39 -12.85 -24.95
C PHE A 242 -9.68 -14.34 -24.69
N THR A 243 -8.67 -15.20 -24.87
CA THR A 243 -8.73 -16.64 -24.53
C THR A 243 -8.02 -16.94 -23.21
N CYS A 244 -7.45 -15.93 -22.56
CA CYS A 244 -6.66 -16.12 -21.35
C CYS A 244 -7.60 -16.26 -20.14
N THR A 245 -7.97 -17.49 -19.78
CA THR A 245 -8.80 -17.75 -18.59
C THR A 245 -8.09 -17.41 -17.28
N HIS A 246 -6.77 -17.22 -17.31
CA HIS A 246 -5.94 -17.04 -16.12
C HIS A 246 -5.06 -15.80 -16.19
N LEU A 247 -4.79 -15.19 -15.03
CA LEU A 247 -3.88 -14.07 -14.90
C LEU A 247 -2.42 -14.54 -15.14
N PRO A 248 -1.65 -13.79 -15.95
CA PRO A 248 -0.25 -14.12 -16.22
C PRO A 248 0.62 -13.87 -14.99
N GLN A 249 1.59 -14.76 -14.75
CA GLN A 249 2.65 -14.58 -13.76
C GLN A 249 3.88 -13.90 -14.37
N PRO A 250 4.69 -13.17 -13.57
CA PRO A 250 4.47 -12.84 -12.16
C PRO A 250 3.48 -11.68 -11.98
N HIS A 251 2.71 -11.70 -10.89
CA HIS A 251 1.87 -10.58 -10.47
C HIS A 251 1.87 -10.40 -8.94
N SER A 252 1.43 -9.25 -8.46
CA SER A 252 1.47 -8.90 -7.03
C SER A 252 0.20 -9.27 -6.24
N ILE A 253 -0.84 -9.82 -6.88
CA ILE A 253 -2.11 -10.15 -6.23
C ILE A 253 -2.05 -11.47 -5.43
N CYS A 254 -2.68 -11.48 -4.26
CA CYS A 254 -2.91 -12.60 -3.36
C CYS A 254 -3.73 -13.70 -4.06
N SER A 255 -3.36 -14.96 -3.83
CA SER A 255 -4.06 -16.12 -4.40
C SER A 255 -5.57 -16.15 -4.15
N LEU A 256 -6.05 -15.58 -3.04
CA LEU A 256 -7.47 -15.49 -2.71
C LEU A 256 -8.25 -14.48 -3.56
N ILE A 257 -7.56 -13.51 -4.17
CA ILE A 257 -8.15 -12.48 -5.04
C ILE A 257 -8.01 -12.86 -6.52
N VAL A 258 -7.08 -13.75 -6.87
CA VAL A 258 -6.81 -14.15 -8.26
C VAL A 258 -8.07 -14.67 -8.95
N GLU A 259 -8.75 -15.67 -8.40
CA GLU A 259 -9.94 -16.25 -9.03
C GLU A 259 -11.09 -15.23 -9.16
N PRO A 260 -11.47 -14.49 -8.10
CA PRO A 260 -12.48 -13.44 -8.23
C PRO A 260 -12.12 -12.36 -9.26
N MET A 261 -10.83 -11.98 -9.32
CA MET A 261 -10.33 -10.99 -10.28
C MET A 261 -10.34 -11.50 -11.72
N GLU A 262 -9.97 -12.77 -11.94
CA GLU A 262 -10.07 -13.43 -13.24
C GLU A 262 -11.53 -13.45 -13.72
N SER A 263 -12.45 -13.89 -12.85
CA SER A 263 -13.89 -13.90 -13.14
C SER A 263 -14.44 -12.50 -13.42
N TRP A 264 -13.99 -11.48 -12.68
CA TRP A 264 -14.35 -10.09 -12.95
C TRP A 264 -13.81 -9.59 -14.31
N LEU A 265 -12.54 -9.87 -14.62
CA LEU A 265 -11.93 -9.50 -15.90
C LEU A 265 -12.62 -10.17 -17.08
N GLN A 266 -13.09 -11.42 -16.94
CA GLN A 266 -13.87 -12.10 -17.99
C GLN A 266 -15.18 -11.37 -18.31
N LEU A 267 -15.85 -10.78 -17.31
CA LEU A 267 -17.04 -9.96 -17.55
C LEU A 267 -16.70 -8.64 -18.24
N MET A 268 -15.60 -8.00 -17.85
CA MET A 268 -15.20 -6.68 -18.37
C MET A 268 -14.60 -6.78 -19.78
N LEU A 269 -13.87 -7.85 -20.07
CA LEU A 269 -13.20 -8.12 -21.34
C LEU A 269 -14.02 -9.07 -22.24
N ASN A 270 -15.31 -9.22 -21.98
CA ASN A 270 -16.20 -9.95 -22.87
C ASN A 270 -16.30 -9.21 -24.22
N TRP A 271 -16.07 -9.93 -25.31
CA TRP A 271 -16.15 -9.37 -26.66
C TRP A 271 -17.55 -8.88 -27.00
N ASP A 272 -18.58 -9.61 -26.58
CA ASP A 272 -19.98 -9.27 -26.84
C ASP A 272 -20.41 -8.07 -25.97
N PRO A 273 -20.75 -6.91 -26.57
CA PRO A 273 -21.10 -5.71 -25.84
C PRO A 273 -22.40 -5.82 -25.02
N GLU A 274 -23.30 -6.76 -25.35
CA GLU A 274 -24.55 -6.99 -24.60
C GLU A 274 -24.33 -7.89 -23.38
N GLN A 275 -23.39 -8.84 -23.47
CA GLN A 275 -23.02 -9.74 -22.36
C GLN A 275 -21.96 -9.12 -21.45
N ARG A 276 -21.20 -8.14 -21.93
CA ARG A 276 -20.16 -7.44 -21.17
C ARG A 276 -20.75 -6.77 -19.93
N GLY A 277 -20.11 -6.99 -18.79
CA GLY A 277 -20.60 -6.54 -17.48
C GLY A 277 -21.63 -7.46 -16.81
N GLY A 278 -22.07 -8.54 -17.48
CA GLY A 278 -22.93 -9.59 -16.90
C GLY A 278 -24.43 -9.25 -16.79
N GLY A 279 -24.85 -8.13 -17.38
CA GLY A 279 -26.20 -7.58 -17.27
C GLY A 279 -26.48 -6.93 -15.91
N LEU A 280 -27.75 -6.54 -15.71
CA LEU A 280 -28.21 -5.98 -14.44
C LEU A 280 -28.60 -7.09 -13.47
N ASP A 281 -28.26 -6.90 -12.21
CA ASP A 281 -28.75 -7.72 -11.12
C ASP A 281 -30.25 -7.45 -10.86
N PRO A 282 -31.11 -8.49 -10.77
CA PRO A 282 -32.55 -8.29 -10.60
C PRO A 282 -32.96 -7.61 -9.29
N GLU A 283 -32.16 -7.71 -8.24
CA GLU A 283 -32.51 -7.22 -6.90
C GLU A 283 -32.07 -5.77 -6.70
N THR A 284 -30.83 -5.47 -7.10
CA THR A 284 -30.20 -4.17 -6.88
C THR A 284 -30.30 -3.23 -8.08
N ASN A 285 -30.63 -3.76 -9.26
CA ASN A 285 -30.59 -3.05 -10.55
C ASN A 285 -29.19 -2.48 -10.88
N CYS A 286 -28.14 -2.99 -10.21
CA CYS A 286 -26.75 -2.64 -10.47
C CYS A 286 -26.13 -3.61 -11.49
N PRO A 287 -25.24 -3.16 -12.38
CA PRO A 287 -24.48 -4.06 -13.24
C PRO A 287 -23.66 -5.07 -12.42
N LYS A 288 -23.71 -6.36 -12.79
CA LYS A 288 -23.04 -7.43 -12.03
C LYS A 288 -21.54 -7.23 -11.89
N CYS A 289 -20.88 -6.63 -12.88
CA CYS A 289 -19.45 -6.31 -12.79
C CYS A 289 -19.11 -5.39 -11.62
N PHE A 290 -19.96 -4.42 -11.28
CA PHE A 290 -19.72 -3.55 -10.12
C PHE A 290 -20.03 -4.26 -8.80
N LEU A 291 -21.04 -5.13 -8.76
CA LEU A 291 -21.30 -5.96 -7.58
C LEU A 291 -20.15 -6.93 -7.29
N MET A 292 -19.58 -7.55 -8.32
CA MET A 292 -18.40 -8.42 -8.19
C MET A 292 -17.16 -7.62 -7.76
N MET A 293 -16.98 -6.42 -8.30
CA MET A 293 -15.92 -5.50 -7.88
C MET A 293 -16.04 -5.17 -6.38
N ASP A 294 -17.24 -4.78 -5.93
CA ASP A 294 -17.50 -4.47 -4.54
C ASP A 294 -17.30 -5.71 -3.64
N HIS A 295 -17.68 -6.89 -4.11
CA HIS A 295 -17.41 -8.13 -3.41
C HIS A 295 -15.90 -8.33 -3.19
N ILE A 296 -15.09 -8.19 -4.24
CA ILE A 296 -13.62 -8.29 -4.17
C ILE A 296 -13.04 -7.27 -3.19
N LEU A 297 -13.45 -6.01 -3.31
CA LEU A 297 -12.96 -4.90 -2.46
C LEU A 297 -13.34 -5.05 -0.98
N ASN A 298 -14.42 -5.78 -0.69
CA ASN A 298 -14.91 -6.01 0.67
C ASN A 298 -14.41 -7.32 1.30
N LEU A 299 -13.62 -8.13 0.59
CA LEU A 299 -13.00 -9.33 1.17
C LEU A 299 -12.10 -8.93 2.35
N LYS A 300 -12.32 -9.56 3.51
CA LYS A 300 -11.49 -9.38 4.70
C LYS A 300 -10.39 -10.43 4.71
N ILE A 301 -9.25 -10.12 4.10
CA ILE A 301 -8.11 -11.03 4.01
C ILE A 301 -7.06 -10.63 5.04
N VAL A 302 -6.61 -11.60 5.85
CA VAL A 302 -5.43 -11.45 6.70
C VAL A 302 -4.23 -12.13 6.07
N HIS A 303 -3.09 -11.44 6.07
CA HIS A 303 -1.82 -11.99 5.61
C HIS A 303 -0.90 -12.24 6.82
N ILE A 304 -0.45 -13.49 6.94
CA ILE A 304 0.35 -13.95 8.06
C ILE A 304 1.72 -14.38 7.55
N LEU A 305 2.77 -13.68 7.97
CA LEU A 305 4.15 -14.07 7.71
C LEU A 305 4.62 -15.03 8.81
N ASN A 306 4.86 -16.29 8.44
CA ASN A 306 5.44 -17.28 9.34
C ASN A 306 6.95 -17.04 9.45
N MET A 307 7.39 -16.55 10.61
CA MET A 307 8.78 -16.19 10.86
C MET A 307 9.72 -17.39 10.97
N THR A 308 9.19 -18.60 11.10
CA THR A 308 9.98 -19.84 11.11
C THR A 308 10.29 -20.37 9.71
N SER A 309 9.49 -20.03 8.70
CA SER A 309 9.63 -20.55 7.33
C SER A 309 9.76 -19.47 6.26
N ALA A 310 9.59 -18.18 6.63
CA ALA A 310 9.51 -17.03 5.72
C ALA A 310 8.36 -17.12 4.69
N LYS A 311 7.37 -17.99 4.91
CA LYS A 311 6.18 -18.11 4.05
C LYS A 311 5.08 -17.17 4.48
N ILE A 312 4.38 -16.62 3.50
CA ILE A 312 3.19 -15.80 3.70
C ILE A 312 1.97 -16.65 3.41
N VAL A 313 1.10 -16.80 4.41
CA VAL A 313 -0.15 -17.53 4.30
C VAL A 313 -1.29 -16.51 4.44
N SER A 314 -2.26 -16.58 3.53
CA SER A 314 -3.38 -15.64 3.50
C SER A 314 -4.67 -16.37 3.85
N PHE A 315 -5.51 -15.76 4.68
CA PHE A 315 -6.79 -16.33 5.09
C PHE A 315 -7.90 -15.33 4.85
N LEU A 316 -8.95 -15.76 4.16
CA LEU A 316 -10.22 -15.04 4.13
C LEU A 316 -10.90 -15.21 5.50
N LEU A 317 -11.25 -14.10 6.14
CA LEU A 317 -11.92 -14.05 7.42
C LEU A 317 -13.43 -13.98 7.26
N HIS A 318 -14.15 -14.70 8.11
CA HIS A 318 -15.59 -14.52 8.24
C HIS A 318 -15.91 -13.43 9.28
N PRO A 319 -17.00 -12.65 9.12
CA PRO A 319 -17.31 -11.52 10.01
C PRO A 319 -17.34 -11.85 11.51
N GLU A 320 -17.81 -13.05 11.86
CA GLU A 320 -17.96 -13.54 13.24
C GLU A 320 -16.87 -14.55 13.64
N GLU A 321 -15.79 -14.67 12.86
CA GLU A 321 -14.73 -15.65 13.13
C GLU A 321 -13.95 -15.27 14.39
N SER A 322 -13.83 -16.21 15.33
CA SER A 322 -13.00 -16.03 16.53
C SER A 322 -11.50 -16.14 16.20
N LEU A 323 -10.63 -15.50 17.00
CA LEU A 323 -9.19 -15.67 16.83
C LEU A 323 -8.78 -17.14 16.98
N HIS A 324 -9.41 -17.90 17.88
CA HIS A 324 -9.11 -19.31 18.08
C HIS A 324 -9.43 -20.16 16.82
N SER A 325 -10.55 -19.88 16.15
CA SER A 325 -10.90 -20.52 14.88
C SER A 325 -9.86 -20.25 13.80
N LEU A 326 -9.37 -19.00 13.70
CA LEU A 326 -8.26 -18.65 12.81
C LEU A 326 -6.97 -19.40 13.18
N GLN A 327 -6.63 -19.49 14.47
CA GLN A 327 -5.44 -20.22 14.94
C GLN A 327 -5.45 -21.70 14.56
N ILE A 328 -6.62 -22.36 14.55
CA ILE A 328 -6.77 -23.74 14.08
C ILE A 328 -6.44 -23.85 12.58
N ARG A 329 -6.89 -22.89 11.77
CA ARG A 329 -6.57 -22.83 10.33
C ARG A 329 -5.08 -22.56 10.09
N ILE A 330 -4.47 -21.71 10.91
CA ILE A 330 -3.02 -21.46 10.90
C ILE A 330 -2.26 -22.75 11.26
N GLU A 331 -2.72 -23.50 12.25
CA GLU A 331 -2.10 -24.77 12.66
C GLU A 331 -2.11 -25.78 11.51
N PHE A 332 -3.23 -25.88 10.77
CA PHE A 332 -3.32 -26.75 9.60
C PHE A 332 -2.29 -26.41 8.51
N GLU A 333 -2.08 -25.13 8.22
CA GLU A 333 -1.15 -24.68 7.16
C GLU A 333 0.32 -24.66 7.60
N THR A 334 0.59 -24.44 8.89
CA THR A 334 1.95 -24.18 9.39
C THR A 334 2.52 -25.31 10.27
N GLY A 335 1.67 -26.18 10.79
CA GLY A 335 2.03 -27.20 11.78
C GLY A 335 2.34 -26.67 13.18
N ILE A 336 2.21 -25.35 13.43
CA ILE A 336 2.45 -24.76 14.74
C ILE A 336 1.17 -24.89 15.56
N SER A 337 1.24 -25.61 16.69
CA SER A 337 0.07 -25.86 17.53
C SER A 337 -0.54 -24.56 18.06
N THR A 338 -1.87 -24.47 18.14
CA THR A 338 -2.57 -23.26 18.61
C THR A 338 -2.01 -22.63 19.90
N GLY A 339 -1.59 -23.45 20.87
CA GLY A 339 -0.98 -22.97 22.13
C GLY A 339 0.42 -22.36 21.98
N ASN A 340 1.16 -22.75 20.95
CA ASN A 340 2.51 -22.27 20.65
C ASN A 340 2.52 -21.11 19.64
N GLN A 341 1.37 -20.74 19.07
CA GLN A 341 1.29 -19.60 18.16
C GLN A 341 1.38 -18.27 18.94
N GLU A 342 2.40 -17.46 18.64
CA GLU A 342 2.47 -16.06 19.03
C GLU A 342 2.29 -15.18 17.80
N LEU A 343 1.13 -14.51 17.72
CA LEU A 343 0.76 -13.65 16.60
C LEU A 343 0.98 -12.19 16.99
N LEU A 344 1.95 -11.53 16.36
CA LEU A 344 2.33 -10.15 16.63
C LEU A 344 1.93 -9.23 15.48
N LEU A 345 1.39 -8.06 15.82
CA LEU A 345 1.23 -6.96 14.87
C LEU A 345 2.56 -6.26 14.60
N GLU A 346 2.64 -5.39 13.59
CA GLU A 346 3.83 -4.54 13.32
C GLU A 346 4.27 -3.68 14.49
N THR A 347 3.32 -3.34 15.37
CA THR A 347 3.59 -2.62 16.62
C THR A 347 4.26 -3.51 17.66
N GLY A 348 4.35 -4.82 17.44
CA GLY A 348 4.81 -5.84 18.39
C GLY A 348 3.75 -6.23 19.42
N ILE A 349 2.50 -5.77 19.28
CA ILE A 349 1.40 -6.15 20.18
C ILE A 349 0.91 -7.55 19.80
N CYS A 350 0.73 -8.42 20.80
CA CYS A 350 0.12 -9.73 20.60
C CYS A 350 -1.39 -9.59 20.41
N LEU A 351 -1.97 -10.38 19.52
CA LEU A 351 -3.41 -10.41 19.29
C LEU A 351 -4.17 -10.80 20.57
N ASP A 352 -5.33 -10.17 20.80
CA ASP A 352 -6.16 -10.44 21.97
C ASP A 352 -7.07 -11.65 21.72
N PRO A 353 -6.95 -12.76 22.47
CA PRO A 353 -7.79 -13.94 22.29
C PRO A 353 -9.28 -13.70 22.52
N ARG A 354 -9.64 -12.60 23.21
CA ARG A 354 -11.04 -12.24 23.50
C ARG A 354 -11.69 -11.45 22.37
N LYS A 355 -10.90 -10.97 21.40
CA LYS A 355 -11.39 -10.22 20.24
C LYS A 355 -11.56 -11.16 19.03
N PRO A 356 -12.48 -10.82 18.10
CA PRO A 356 -12.63 -11.57 16.85
C PRO A 356 -11.34 -11.53 16.00
N ALA A 357 -11.25 -12.43 15.03
CA ALA A 357 -10.14 -12.50 14.08
C ALA A 357 -10.03 -11.23 13.22
N SER A 358 -11.13 -10.47 13.05
CA SER A 358 -11.15 -9.20 12.33
C SER A 358 -10.20 -8.14 12.89
N GLN A 359 -9.72 -8.28 14.14
CA GLN A 359 -8.65 -7.44 14.70
C GLN A 359 -7.33 -7.50 13.89
N CYS A 360 -7.14 -8.54 13.08
CA CYS A 360 -5.97 -8.72 12.23
C CYS A 360 -6.04 -7.93 10.93
N VAL A 361 -7.17 -7.30 10.64
CA VAL A 361 -7.42 -6.55 9.40
C VAL A 361 -7.67 -5.10 9.77
N ILE A 362 -7.10 -4.18 8.99
CA ILE A 362 -7.38 -2.75 9.09
C ILE A 362 -8.45 -2.42 8.05
N ASP A 363 -9.43 -1.60 8.41
CA ASP A 363 -10.46 -1.17 7.47
C ASP A 363 -9.90 -0.32 6.31
N GLY A 364 -10.52 -0.48 5.15
CA GLY A 364 -10.17 0.19 3.90
C GLY A 364 -9.56 -0.74 2.85
N VAL A 365 -9.43 -0.22 1.63
CA VAL A 365 -8.86 -0.95 0.49
C VAL A 365 -7.35 -0.99 0.63
N ARG A 366 -6.80 -2.13 1.02
CA ARG A 366 -5.35 -2.35 1.17
C ARG A 366 -4.98 -3.75 0.71
N GLY A 367 -3.79 -3.87 0.13
CA GLY A 367 -3.19 -5.16 -0.20
C GLY A 367 -2.23 -5.66 0.90
N TRP A 368 -1.74 -6.89 0.73
CA TRP A 368 -0.75 -7.51 1.63
C TRP A 368 0.56 -6.75 1.78
N ASP A 369 0.84 -5.81 0.88
CA ASP A 369 1.98 -4.90 0.95
C ASP A 369 1.81 -3.75 1.96
N SER A 370 0.66 -3.64 2.63
CA SER A 370 0.35 -2.58 3.58
C SER A 370 0.37 -2.98 5.06
N TYR A 371 -0.11 -4.18 5.41
CA TYR A 371 -0.24 -4.62 6.80
C TYR A 371 -0.16 -6.15 6.89
N MET A 372 0.62 -6.65 7.85
CA MET A 372 0.79 -8.08 8.08
C MET A 372 0.78 -8.43 9.57
N VAL A 373 0.38 -9.68 9.86
CA VAL A 373 0.58 -10.32 11.16
C VAL A 373 1.80 -11.23 11.07
N TYR A 374 2.63 -11.23 12.10
CA TYR A 374 3.83 -12.06 12.18
C TYR A 374 3.59 -13.22 13.13
N LEU A 375 3.76 -14.44 12.64
CA LEU A 375 3.61 -15.67 13.42
C LEU A 375 4.97 -16.16 13.91
N PHE A 376 5.07 -16.33 15.22
CA PHE A 376 6.20 -16.91 15.93
C PHE A 376 5.78 -18.21 16.62
N ASP A 377 6.73 -19.13 16.78
CA ASP A 377 6.54 -20.43 17.41
C ASP A 377 7.23 -20.43 18.78
N LYS A 378 6.43 -20.42 19.86
CA LYS A 378 6.92 -20.41 21.24
C LYS A 378 7.71 -21.66 21.62
N SER A 379 7.55 -22.76 20.88
CA SER A 379 8.27 -24.01 21.17
C SER A 379 9.73 -23.96 20.71
N LYS A 380 10.09 -22.98 19.85
CA LYS A 380 11.43 -22.83 19.28
C LYS A 380 12.17 -21.66 19.92
N THR A 381 13.40 -21.91 20.36
CA THR A 381 14.29 -20.89 20.91
C THR A 381 15.22 -20.27 19.86
N VAL A 382 15.46 -20.99 18.75
CA VAL A 382 16.26 -20.56 17.60
C VAL A 382 15.52 -20.94 16.32
N TYR A 383 15.50 -20.04 15.35
CA TYR A 383 14.91 -20.28 14.03
C TYR A 383 16.00 -20.60 13.04
N ASP A 384 16.18 -21.89 12.78
CA ASP A 384 17.10 -22.39 11.76
C ASP A 384 16.32 -22.75 10.48
N GLY A 385 16.95 -22.48 9.33
CA GLY A 385 16.35 -22.73 8.01
C GLY A 385 16.10 -24.23 7.72
N PRO A 386 15.55 -24.56 6.54
CA PRO A 386 15.51 -23.72 5.35
C PRO A 386 14.33 -22.74 5.31
N PHE A 387 14.62 -21.48 4.98
CA PHE A 387 13.61 -20.46 4.70
C PHE A 387 13.15 -20.58 3.24
N ALA A 388 11.86 -20.38 2.98
CA ALA A 388 11.34 -20.31 1.63
C ALA A 388 11.93 -19.07 0.92
N SER A 389 12.47 -19.27 -0.28
CA SER A 389 12.86 -18.19 -1.19
C SER A 389 11.93 -18.16 -2.39
N ARG A 390 11.77 -16.98 -3.00
CA ARG A 390 11.11 -16.87 -4.30
C ARG A 390 11.77 -17.78 -5.33
N SER A 391 10.97 -18.48 -6.12
CA SER A 391 11.44 -19.18 -7.31
C SER A 391 11.71 -18.19 -8.43
N LEU A 392 12.73 -18.47 -9.23
CA LEU A 392 12.93 -17.81 -10.52
C LEU A 392 11.90 -18.38 -11.50
N SER A 393 11.33 -17.54 -12.35
CA SER A 393 10.55 -18.02 -13.50
C SER A 393 11.47 -18.83 -14.43
N GLU A 394 10.89 -19.76 -15.20
CA GLU A 394 11.66 -20.52 -16.20
C GLU A 394 12.40 -19.60 -17.18
N CYS A 395 11.75 -18.50 -17.58
CA CYS A 395 12.32 -17.50 -18.47
C CYS A 395 13.58 -16.85 -17.88
N VAL A 396 13.56 -16.46 -16.60
CA VAL A 396 14.73 -15.88 -15.94
C VAL A 396 15.80 -16.93 -15.67
N ASN A 397 15.41 -18.15 -15.28
CA ASN A 397 16.33 -19.26 -15.04
C ASN A 397 17.16 -19.58 -16.29
N TYR A 398 16.55 -19.50 -17.48
CA TYR A 398 17.25 -19.71 -18.75
C TYR A 398 18.37 -18.69 -19.00
N ILE A 399 18.16 -17.40 -18.70
CA ILE A 399 19.21 -16.36 -18.82
C ILE A 399 20.29 -16.52 -17.74
N VAL A 400 19.92 -16.95 -16.53
CA VAL A 400 20.90 -17.21 -15.46
C VAL A 400 21.82 -18.38 -15.82
N GLN A 401 21.30 -19.39 -16.53
CA GLN A 401 22.07 -20.54 -16.98
C GLN A 401 22.94 -20.25 -18.21
N ASP A 402 22.45 -19.45 -19.17
CA ASP A 402 23.20 -19.01 -20.34
C ASP A 402 23.24 -17.47 -20.46
N SER A 403 24.23 -16.86 -19.78
CA SER A 403 24.40 -15.40 -19.76
C SER A 403 24.79 -14.75 -21.10
N LYS A 404 25.15 -15.53 -22.13
CA LYS A 404 25.62 -15.02 -23.43
C LYS A 404 24.59 -15.15 -24.55
N ILE A 405 23.44 -15.71 -24.25
CA ILE A 405 22.39 -15.94 -25.23
C ILE A 405 21.89 -14.63 -25.85
N GLN A 406 21.72 -14.64 -27.17
CA GLN A 406 21.14 -13.53 -27.93
C GLN A 406 19.64 -13.77 -28.07
N LEU A 407 18.84 -12.93 -27.42
CA LEU A 407 17.37 -12.98 -27.51
C LEU A 407 16.84 -11.77 -28.29
N PRO A 408 15.73 -11.90 -29.05
CA PRO A 408 15.04 -10.77 -29.63
C PRO A 408 14.63 -9.74 -28.57
N ILE A 409 14.68 -8.45 -28.92
CA ILE A 409 14.34 -7.33 -28.01
C ILE A 409 13.00 -7.53 -27.26
N PRO A 410 11.88 -7.96 -27.91
CA PRO A 410 10.62 -8.18 -27.19
C PRO A 410 10.71 -9.28 -26.12
N GLN A 411 11.50 -10.32 -26.35
CA GLN A 411 11.72 -11.38 -25.37
C GLN A 411 12.65 -10.89 -24.26
N LEU A 412 13.72 -10.17 -24.60
CA LEU A 412 14.59 -9.52 -23.61
C LEU A 412 13.80 -8.62 -22.67
N ARG A 413 12.89 -7.79 -23.20
CA ARG A 413 12.02 -6.92 -22.39
C ARG A 413 11.32 -7.68 -21.27
N LYS A 414 10.72 -8.81 -21.63
CA LYS A 414 9.97 -9.65 -20.68
C LYS A 414 10.91 -10.27 -19.65
N VAL A 415 11.98 -10.92 -20.08
CA VAL A 415 12.85 -11.63 -19.13
C VAL A 415 13.59 -10.67 -18.20
N TRP A 416 14.07 -9.53 -18.70
CA TRP A 416 14.69 -8.51 -17.86
C TRP A 416 13.69 -7.87 -16.90
N ALA A 417 12.44 -7.64 -17.32
CA ALA A 417 11.39 -7.19 -16.42
C ALA A 417 11.16 -8.18 -15.28
N GLU A 418 11.03 -9.49 -15.58
CA GLU A 418 10.85 -10.53 -14.56
C GLU A 418 12.07 -10.64 -13.63
N ALA A 419 13.30 -10.50 -14.16
CA ALA A 419 14.52 -10.49 -13.35
C ALA A 419 14.59 -9.29 -12.40
N VAL A 420 14.23 -8.09 -12.88
CA VAL A 420 14.14 -6.88 -12.06
C VAL A 420 13.06 -7.05 -10.98
N HIS A 421 11.89 -7.57 -11.35
CA HIS A 421 10.81 -7.88 -10.41
C HIS A 421 11.26 -8.86 -9.33
N TYR A 422 12.00 -9.92 -9.69
CA TYR A 422 12.55 -10.88 -8.74
C TYR A 422 13.49 -10.21 -7.72
N VAL A 423 14.43 -9.38 -8.17
CA VAL A 423 15.38 -8.68 -7.29
C VAL A 423 14.66 -7.69 -6.36
N ILE A 424 13.67 -6.96 -6.88
CA ILE A 424 12.82 -6.09 -6.06
C ILE A 424 12.04 -6.93 -5.03
N GLY A 425 11.48 -8.06 -5.44
CA GLY A 425 10.77 -9.00 -4.56
C GLY A 425 11.63 -9.49 -3.40
N LEU A 426 12.89 -9.87 -3.66
CA LEU A 426 13.84 -10.26 -2.59
C LEU A 426 14.07 -9.14 -1.57
N LYS A 427 14.17 -7.90 -2.03
CA LYS A 427 14.30 -6.73 -1.15
C LYS A 427 13.05 -6.53 -0.29
N GLU A 428 11.87 -6.67 -0.89
CA GLU A 428 10.61 -6.53 -0.15
C GLU A 428 10.42 -7.65 0.88
N ASP A 429 10.74 -8.89 0.52
CA ASP A 429 10.69 -10.03 1.45
C ASP A 429 11.63 -9.82 2.63
N TYR A 430 12.85 -9.32 2.37
CA TYR A 430 13.77 -8.93 3.43
C TYR A 430 13.18 -7.85 4.34
N SER A 431 12.56 -6.81 3.77
CA SER A 431 11.91 -5.74 4.54
C SER A 431 10.79 -6.29 5.44
N ARG A 432 10.00 -7.26 4.95
CA ARG A 432 8.94 -7.91 5.73
C ARG A 432 9.51 -8.73 6.89
N LEU A 433 10.55 -9.51 6.64
CA LEU A 433 11.25 -10.28 7.68
C LEU A 433 11.86 -9.35 8.75
N PHE A 434 12.46 -8.24 8.32
CA PHE A 434 13.01 -7.23 9.22
C PHE A 434 11.92 -6.57 10.07
N GLN A 435 10.76 -6.25 9.48
CA GLN A 435 9.62 -5.75 10.24
C GLN A 435 9.11 -6.78 11.27
N GLY A 436 9.08 -8.07 10.93
CA GLY A 436 8.77 -9.13 11.88
C GLY A 436 9.73 -9.19 13.06
N GLN A 437 11.05 -9.13 12.80
CA GLN A 437 12.06 -9.03 13.85
C GLN A 437 11.84 -7.78 14.72
N ARG A 438 11.53 -6.63 14.12
CA ARG A 438 11.23 -5.39 14.84
C ARG A 438 9.99 -5.55 15.73
N ALA A 439 8.94 -6.21 15.24
CA ALA A 439 7.75 -6.50 16.04
C ALA A 439 8.08 -7.38 17.25
N ALA A 440 8.89 -8.43 17.08
CA ALA A 440 9.38 -9.26 18.19
C ALA A 440 10.21 -8.45 19.21
N MET A 441 11.10 -7.57 18.74
CA MET A 441 11.87 -6.68 19.61
C MET A 441 10.96 -5.74 20.41
N LEU A 442 9.94 -5.15 19.77
CA LEU A 442 8.95 -4.31 20.46
C LEU A 442 8.15 -5.10 21.51
N SER A 443 7.80 -6.36 21.23
CA SER A 443 7.17 -7.27 22.19
C SER A 443 8.10 -7.54 23.39
N LEU A 444 9.35 -7.89 23.13
CA LEU A 444 10.38 -8.13 24.16
C LEU A 444 10.60 -6.91 25.06
N LEU A 445 10.69 -5.71 24.48
CA LEU A 445 10.83 -4.47 25.24
C LEU A 445 9.64 -4.21 26.17
N ARG A 446 8.42 -4.58 25.76
CA ARG A 446 7.24 -4.50 26.66
C ARG A 446 7.29 -5.52 27.77
N TYR A 447 7.65 -6.77 27.48
CA TYR A 447 7.84 -7.78 28.52
C TYR A 447 8.90 -7.34 29.53
N ASN A 448 10.03 -6.81 29.06
CA ASN A 448 11.08 -6.25 29.91
C ASN A 448 10.55 -5.11 30.78
N ALA A 449 9.82 -4.13 30.21
CA ALA A 449 9.23 -3.05 30.98
C ALA A 449 8.26 -3.54 32.08
N ASN A 450 7.44 -4.55 31.77
CA ASN A 450 6.55 -5.18 32.74
C ASN A 450 7.32 -5.92 33.85
N LEU A 451 8.36 -6.67 33.48
CA LEU A 451 9.22 -7.37 34.43
C LEU A 451 9.93 -6.39 35.38
N ILE A 452 10.46 -5.27 34.86
CA ILE A 452 11.05 -4.20 35.69
C ILE A 452 10.02 -3.59 36.64
N LYS A 453 8.78 -3.36 36.18
CA LYS A 453 7.70 -2.88 37.05
C LYS A 453 7.40 -3.86 38.18
N MET A 454 7.33 -5.16 37.88
CA MET A 454 7.13 -6.20 38.90
C MET A 454 8.32 -6.30 39.86
N LYS A 455 9.55 -6.20 39.36
CA LYS A 455 10.78 -6.15 40.17
C LYS A 455 10.74 -5.00 41.18
N ASN A 456 10.41 -3.79 40.74
CA ASN A 456 10.33 -2.62 41.61
C ASN A 456 9.25 -2.80 42.71
N ASN A 457 8.11 -3.40 42.36
CA ASN A 457 7.08 -3.74 43.34
C ASN A 457 7.54 -4.81 44.33
N MET A 458 8.23 -5.85 43.86
CA MET A 458 8.79 -6.92 44.69
C MET A 458 9.82 -6.37 45.69
N VAL A 459 10.75 -5.53 45.23
CA VAL A 459 11.76 -4.88 46.08
C VAL A 459 11.09 -3.99 47.13
N SER A 460 10.10 -3.17 46.73
CA SER A 460 9.33 -2.33 47.66
C SER A 460 8.58 -3.16 48.70
N ALA A 461 7.90 -4.24 48.29
CA ALA A 461 7.19 -5.14 49.20
C ALA A 461 8.15 -5.85 50.17
N SER A 462 9.33 -6.26 49.71
CA SER A 462 10.36 -6.84 50.55
C SER A 462 10.90 -5.85 51.59
N GLN A 463 11.14 -4.60 51.20
CA GLN A 463 11.56 -3.54 52.13
C GLN A 463 10.50 -3.27 53.20
N GLN A 464 9.22 -3.21 52.81
CA GLN A 464 8.10 -3.07 53.76
C GLN A 464 8.01 -4.26 54.72
N LEU A 465 8.20 -5.49 54.22
CA LEU A 465 8.22 -6.69 55.05
C LEU A 465 9.38 -6.65 56.05
N LYS A 466 10.60 -6.30 55.61
CA LYS A 466 11.77 -6.15 56.48
C LYS A 466 11.51 -5.12 57.59
N ALA A 467 10.98 -3.96 57.24
CA ALA A 467 10.66 -2.92 58.23
C ALA A 467 9.59 -3.37 59.23
N LYS A 468 8.55 -4.07 58.77
CA LYS A 468 7.50 -4.63 59.64
C LYS A 468 8.04 -5.73 60.56
N LEU A 469 8.90 -6.60 60.06
CA LEU A 469 9.55 -7.65 60.85
C LEU A 469 10.49 -7.05 61.88
N GLU A 470 11.29 -6.04 61.53
CA GLU A 470 12.17 -5.34 62.47
C GLU A 470 11.36 -4.69 63.60
N PHE A 471 10.28 -3.97 63.25
CA PHE A 471 9.36 -3.40 64.23
C PHE A 471 8.71 -4.46 65.12
N PHE A 472 8.26 -5.58 64.53
CA PHE A 472 7.67 -6.69 65.28
C PHE A 472 8.68 -7.35 66.22
N HIS A 473 9.91 -7.60 65.76
CA HIS A 473 10.98 -8.14 66.59
C HIS A 473 11.33 -7.23 67.76
N GLN A 474 11.34 -5.92 67.56
CA GLN A 474 11.53 -4.96 68.64
C GLN A 474 10.36 -5.00 69.65
N SER A 475 9.12 -5.07 69.16
CA SER A 475 7.91 -5.16 70.00
C SER A 475 7.90 -6.44 70.84
N ILE A 476 8.04 -7.60 70.19
CA ILE A 476 7.92 -8.91 70.87
C ILE A 476 9.06 -9.12 71.87
N ARG A 477 10.27 -8.62 71.60
CA ARG A 477 11.38 -8.67 72.56
C ARG A 477 11.11 -7.83 73.78
N LEU A 478 10.60 -6.61 73.60
CA LEU A 478 10.24 -5.74 74.71
C LEU A 478 9.13 -6.36 75.56
N ASP A 479 8.11 -6.95 74.93
CA ASP A 479 7.05 -7.67 75.64
C ASP A 479 7.58 -8.88 76.42
N LEU A 480 8.47 -9.68 75.82
CA LEU A 480 9.12 -10.83 76.46
C LEU A 480 10.02 -10.42 77.64
N GLU A 481 10.82 -9.36 77.49
CA GLU A 481 11.68 -8.82 78.56
C GLU A 481 10.83 -8.33 79.74
N ARG A 482 9.84 -7.46 79.48
CA ARG A 482 8.95 -6.93 80.53
C ARG A 482 8.14 -8.02 81.21
N TYR A 483 7.69 -9.00 80.45
CA TYR A 483 6.99 -10.15 81.00
C TYR A 483 7.90 -10.97 81.93
N SER A 484 9.16 -11.21 81.55
CA SER A 484 10.15 -11.89 82.40
C SER A 484 10.39 -11.17 83.72
N ASP A 485 10.51 -9.84 83.72
CA ASP A 485 10.73 -9.04 84.92
C ASP A 485 9.59 -9.16 85.94
N GLN A 486 8.34 -9.17 85.48
CA GLN A 486 7.17 -9.22 86.37
C GLN A 486 6.78 -10.63 86.82
N MET A 487 7.37 -11.70 86.26
CA MET A 487 6.95 -13.08 86.52
C MET A 487 7.01 -13.48 88.00
N ALA A 488 7.86 -12.84 88.80
CA ALA A 488 8.01 -13.14 90.22
C ALA A 488 6.93 -12.49 91.11
N TYR A 489 6.30 -11.40 90.66
CA TYR A 489 5.43 -10.56 91.51
C TYR A 489 4.10 -10.12 90.84
N GLY A 490 3.89 -10.43 89.56
CA GLY A 490 2.76 -10.00 88.74
C GLY A 490 1.99 -11.14 88.07
N ILE A 491 1.33 -10.86 86.93
CA ILE A 491 0.54 -11.85 86.19
C ILE A 491 1.47 -12.79 85.41
N SER A 492 1.39 -14.10 85.70
CA SER A 492 2.15 -15.14 84.99
C SER A 492 1.24 -16.11 84.23
N SER A 493 1.56 -16.38 82.96
CA SER A 493 0.95 -17.40 82.09
C SER A 493 1.99 -18.07 81.19
N GLU A 494 2.31 -19.33 81.47
CA GLU A 494 3.25 -20.13 80.68
C GLU A 494 2.76 -20.35 79.23
N LYS A 495 1.44 -20.44 79.05
CA LYS A 495 0.81 -20.58 77.72
C LYS A 495 1.05 -19.35 76.84
N MET A 496 0.96 -18.14 77.40
CA MET A 496 1.26 -16.92 76.65
C MET A 496 2.75 -16.82 76.31
N LEU A 497 3.63 -17.12 77.26
CA LEU A 497 5.09 -17.10 77.02
C LEU A 497 5.49 -18.03 75.87
N LYS A 498 4.94 -19.25 75.84
CA LYS A 498 5.18 -20.19 74.74
C LYS A 498 4.67 -19.64 73.41
N ALA A 499 3.45 -19.09 73.38
CA ALA A 499 2.88 -18.52 72.16
C ALA A 499 3.70 -17.34 71.61
N TRP A 500 4.20 -16.44 72.48
CA TRP A 500 5.02 -15.31 72.06
C TRP A 500 6.39 -15.73 71.54
N LYS A 501 7.03 -16.74 72.16
CA LYS A 501 8.26 -17.34 71.65
C LYS A 501 8.05 -17.97 70.26
N GLU A 502 6.95 -18.70 70.07
CA GLU A 502 6.58 -19.25 68.76
C GLU A 502 6.33 -18.15 67.71
N MET A 503 5.79 -16.99 68.09
CA MET A 503 5.62 -15.85 67.19
C MET A 503 6.96 -15.21 66.79
N GLU A 504 7.89 -15.04 67.74
CA GLU A 504 9.25 -14.53 67.47
C GLU A 504 10.01 -15.47 66.49
N GLU A 505 9.89 -16.78 66.69
CA GLU A 505 10.52 -17.77 65.83
C GLU A 505 9.94 -17.74 64.41
N LYS A 506 8.60 -17.66 64.28
CA LYS A 506 7.93 -17.52 62.98
C LYS A 506 8.36 -16.26 62.22
N ALA A 507 8.45 -15.12 62.91
CA ALA A 507 8.92 -13.87 62.30
C ALA A 507 10.36 -14.00 61.79
N SER A 508 11.22 -14.69 62.55
CA SER A 508 12.62 -14.95 62.17
C SER A 508 12.73 -15.82 60.92
N GLN A 509 11.85 -16.81 60.73
CA GLN A 509 11.79 -17.63 59.52
C GLN A 509 11.37 -16.81 58.29
N CYS A 510 10.40 -15.90 58.43
CA CYS A 510 9.98 -15.01 57.35
C CYS A 510 11.09 -14.04 56.91
N ALA A 511 12.00 -13.66 57.80
CA ALA A 511 13.11 -12.76 57.48
C ALA A 511 14.19 -13.38 56.57
N GLN A 512 14.18 -14.71 56.39
CA GLN A 512 15.17 -15.43 55.58
C GLN A 512 14.90 -15.39 54.06
N VAL A 513 13.79 -14.79 53.62
CA VAL A 513 13.46 -14.67 52.19
C VAL A 513 14.40 -13.66 51.53
N ASP A 514 15.40 -14.15 50.80
CA ASP A 514 16.31 -13.33 50.00
C ASP A 514 15.80 -13.19 48.55
N ILE A 515 15.62 -11.95 48.12
CA ILE A 515 15.22 -11.59 46.75
C ILE A 515 16.39 -10.98 45.95
N GLY A 516 17.57 -10.82 46.55
CA GLY A 516 18.74 -10.21 45.91
C GLY A 516 19.15 -10.91 44.64
N TYR A 517 19.12 -12.25 44.63
CA TYR A 517 19.44 -13.04 43.44
C TYR A 517 18.51 -12.75 42.25
N LEU A 518 17.20 -12.50 42.50
CA LEU A 518 16.24 -12.15 41.45
C LEU A 518 16.49 -10.74 40.93
N ASP A 519 16.79 -9.78 41.82
CA ASP A 519 17.11 -8.41 41.42
C ASP A 519 18.34 -8.38 40.52
N GLU A 520 19.41 -9.08 40.89
CA GLU A 520 20.63 -9.21 40.10
C GLU A 520 20.38 -9.86 38.73
N GLN A 521 19.68 -11.01 38.69
CA GLN A 521 19.38 -11.70 37.43
C GLN A 521 18.48 -10.87 36.51
N ILE A 522 17.47 -10.18 37.05
CA ILE A 522 16.60 -9.32 36.25
C ILE A 522 17.38 -8.11 35.70
N MET A 523 18.31 -7.54 36.47
CA MET A 523 19.17 -6.44 36.00
C MET A 523 20.19 -6.91 34.95
N ALA A 524 20.74 -8.11 35.09
CA ALA A 524 21.61 -8.71 34.08
C ALA A 524 20.85 -8.89 32.76
N LEU A 525 19.68 -9.53 32.79
CA LEU A 525 18.83 -9.72 31.62
C LEU A 525 18.39 -8.38 30.99
N HIS A 526 18.03 -7.40 31.81
CA HIS A 526 17.68 -6.06 31.32
C HIS A 526 18.83 -5.43 30.53
N THR A 527 20.05 -5.55 31.03
CA THR A 527 21.26 -5.04 30.38
C THR A 527 21.50 -5.74 29.04
N GLU A 528 21.38 -7.07 29.00
CA GLU A 528 21.50 -7.84 27.76
C GLU A 528 20.47 -7.41 26.70
N ILE A 529 19.21 -7.19 27.09
CA ILE A 529 18.15 -6.74 26.18
C ILE A 529 18.45 -5.35 25.61
N VAL A 530 18.94 -4.42 26.45
CA VAL A 530 19.31 -3.06 26.03
C VAL A 530 20.50 -3.07 25.07
N GLU A 531 21.48 -3.95 25.28
CA GLU A 531 22.61 -4.12 24.36
C GLU A 531 22.17 -4.74 23.03
N LEU A 532 21.23 -5.70 23.04
CA LEU A 532 20.63 -6.29 21.84
C LEU A 532 20.00 -5.21 20.94
N GLN A 533 19.35 -4.21 21.54
CA GLN A 533 18.74 -3.08 20.82
C GLN A 533 19.78 -2.17 20.14
N LYS A 534 20.97 -2.02 20.73
CA LYS A 534 22.05 -1.18 20.17
C LYS A 534 22.84 -1.87 19.06
N SER A 535 22.67 -3.18 18.91
CA SER A 535 23.44 -4.00 17.97
C SER A 535 23.32 -3.50 16.51
N PRO A 536 24.42 -3.46 15.74
CA PRO A 536 24.44 -2.98 14.36
C PRO A 536 23.57 -3.80 13.39
N TYR A 537 23.12 -5.00 13.79
CA TYR A 537 22.17 -5.81 13.01
C TYR A 537 20.84 -5.06 12.74
N ALA A 538 20.42 -4.16 13.64
CA ALA A 538 19.22 -3.35 13.45
C ALA A 538 19.41 -2.15 12.49
N ARG A 539 20.67 -1.71 12.23
CA ARG A 539 20.98 -0.51 11.44
C ARG A 539 21.67 -0.78 10.09
N ARG A 540 22.60 -1.74 10.00
CA ARG A 540 23.52 -1.86 8.85
C ARG A 540 23.01 -2.70 7.68
N GLN A 541 22.05 -3.60 7.87
CA GLN A 541 21.66 -4.52 6.79
C GLN A 541 20.72 -3.87 5.75
N GLY A 542 19.92 -2.89 6.17
CA GLY A 542 19.14 -2.04 5.25
C GLY A 542 20.03 -1.33 4.24
N GLU A 543 21.20 -0.83 4.69
CA GLU A 543 22.17 -0.14 3.82
C GLU A 543 22.83 -1.08 2.80
N VAL A 544 23.06 -2.36 3.10
CA VAL A 544 23.66 -3.31 2.14
C VAL A 544 22.67 -3.63 1.02
N MET A 545 21.41 -3.92 1.34
CA MET A 545 20.36 -4.14 0.32
C MET A 545 19.95 -2.85 -0.40
N GLU A 546 20.02 -1.69 0.28
CA GLU A 546 19.85 -0.39 -0.35
C GLU A 546 21.08 0.03 -1.18
N SER A 547 22.27 -0.51 -0.89
CA SER A 547 23.44 -0.39 -1.78
C SER A 547 23.26 -1.22 -3.04
N PHE A 548 22.61 -2.40 -2.99
CA PHE A 548 22.19 -3.13 -4.21
C PHE A 548 21.20 -2.32 -5.05
N ARG A 549 20.38 -1.47 -4.42
CA ARG A 549 19.48 -0.52 -5.11
C ARG A 549 20.24 0.60 -5.85
N ARG A 550 21.36 1.08 -5.27
CA ARG A 550 22.14 2.23 -5.80
C ARG A 550 23.35 1.83 -6.64
N LYS A 551 23.89 0.62 -6.47
CA LYS A 551 25.06 0.16 -7.21
C LYS A 551 24.72 0.10 -8.70
N GLU A 552 25.61 0.69 -9.46
CA GLU A 552 25.64 0.93 -10.91
C GLU A 552 25.49 -0.34 -11.78
N HIS A 553 25.15 -1.50 -11.21
CA HIS A 553 24.89 -2.76 -11.93
C HIS A 553 23.43 -2.94 -12.35
N LEU A 554 22.48 -2.27 -11.69
CA LEU A 554 21.08 -2.23 -12.14
C LEU A 554 20.78 -1.01 -13.03
N SER A 555 21.64 0.01 -13.06
CA SER A 555 21.48 1.21 -13.90
C SER A 555 21.39 0.88 -15.40
N PRO A 556 22.23 0.00 -15.98
CA PRO A 556 22.10 -0.42 -17.38
C PRO A 556 20.82 -1.22 -17.63
N VAL A 557 20.40 -2.04 -16.67
CA VAL A 557 19.22 -2.91 -16.75
C VAL A 557 17.92 -2.10 -16.67
N ILE A 558 17.86 -1.18 -15.71
CA ILE A 558 16.78 -0.21 -15.52
C ILE A 558 16.75 0.79 -16.70
N GLY A 559 17.92 1.16 -17.22
CA GLY A 559 18.09 1.96 -18.44
C GLY A 559 17.55 1.24 -19.67
N CYS A 560 17.86 -0.05 -19.85
CA CYS A 560 17.28 -0.92 -20.86
C CYS A 560 15.75 -1.01 -20.69
N CYS A 561 15.24 -1.31 -19.48
CA CYS A 561 13.79 -1.37 -19.26
C CYS A 561 13.08 -0.02 -19.55
N ARG A 562 13.72 1.12 -19.28
CA ARG A 562 13.20 2.45 -19.65
C ARG A 562 13.20 2.67 -21.17
N ALA A 563 14.32 2.39 -21.84
CA ALA A 563 14.45 2.53 -23.29
C ALA A 563 13.50 1.60 -24.05
N LEU A 564 13.21 0.45 -23.45
CA LEU A 564 12.35 -0.55 -24.05
C LEU A 564 10.85 -0.29 -23.84
N LYS A 565 10.42 0.39 -22.77
CA LYS A 565 8.99 0.68 -22.51
C LYS A 565 8.41 1.83 -23.34
N THR A 566 9.25 2.69 -23.91
CA THR A 566 8.80 3.71 -24.86
C THR A 566 8.67 3.08 -26.24
N ASP A 567 7.47 3.12 -26.85
CA ASP A 567 7.20 2.68 -28.24
C ASP A 567 7.92 3.53 -29.31
N ASN A 568 9.02 4.21 -28.96
CA ASN A 568 9.88 4.89 -29.92
C ASN A 568 10.74 3.85 -30.63
N TYR A 569 10.33 3.50 -31.84
CA TYR A 569 11.06 2.73 -32.85
C TYR A 569 12.32 3.44 -33.37
N GLU A 570 13.05 4.16 -32.53
CA GLU A 570 14.28 4.81 -32.91
C GLU A 570 15.21 4.85 -31.70
N ILE A 571 16.14 3.90 -31.59
CA ILE A 571 17.54 4.20 -31.24
C ILE A 571 18.49 3.17 -31.90
N CYS A 572 19.36 3.73 -32.75
CA CYS A 572 20.69 3.28 -33.24
C CYS A 572 20.84 1.95 -33.96
#